data_AF-A0A3B9DXP7-F1
#
_entry.id   AF-A0A3B9DXP7-F1
#
_cell.length_a   1.000
_cell.length_b   1.000
_cell.length_c   1.000
_cell.angle_alpha   90.00
_cell.angle_beta   90.00
_cell.angle_gamma   90.00
#
_symmetry.space_group_name_H-M   'P 1'
#
loop_
_entity.id
_entity.type
_entity.pdbx_description
1 polymer ?
#
loop_
_entity_poly.entity_id
_entity_poly.type
_entity_poly.pdbx_seq_one_letter_code
_entity_poly.pdbx_strand_id
1 'polypeptide(L)'
;MSIENIVEKGELLDCYGELLTKRQKDCLDLYYNENLTLAEIADYFHISRQAVHDAMRHGEEQLLSYEAALHTCSLRKKREKAALRLLHFIPQAERGEAESLLKVMTE
;
A
#
# COMPACT_ATOMS: atom_id res chain seq x y z
N MET A 1 -4.28 -10.62 13.78
CA MET A 1 -4.51 -9.61 12.71
C MET A 1 -5.28 -10.30 11.61
N SER A 2 -6.35 -9.71 11.05
CA SER A 2 -7.04 -10.31 9.88
C SER A 2 -6.20 -10.06 8.62
N ILE A 3 -6.32 -10.95 7.63
CA ILE A 3 -5.66 -10.79 6.32
C ILE A 3 -6.04 -9.45 5.68
N GLU A 4 -7.30 -9.05 5.82
CA GLU A 4 -7.83 -7.78 5.31
C GLU A 4 -7.05 -6.56 5.82
N ASN A 5 -6.67 -6.56 7.09
CA ASN A 5 -5.92 -5.46 7.70
C ASN A 5 -4.45 -5.44 7.23
N ILE A 6 -3.84 -6.61 7.00
CA ILE A 6 -2.48 -6.70 6.44
C ILE A 6 -2.46 -6.12 5.02
N VAL A 7 -3.44 -6.49 4.19
CA VAL A 7 -3.56 -5.99 2.81
C VAL A 7 -3.80 -4.48 2.80
N GLU A 8 -4.71 -3.97 3.63
CA GLU A 8 -4.99 -2.53 3.70
C GLU A 8 -3.74 -1.72 4.06
N LYS A 9 -2.95 -2.21 5.03
CA LYS A 9 -1.72 -1.55 5.46
C LYS A 9 -0.63 -1.61 4.39
N GLY A 10 -0.50 -2.73 3.68
CA GLY A 10 0.39 -2.86 2.53
C GLY A 10 0.05 -1.85 1.42
N GLU A 11 -1.23 -1.71 1.07
CA GLU A 11 -1.65 -0.74 0.04
C GLU A 11 -1.38 0.72 0.45
N LEU A 12 -1.52 1.05 1.74
CA LEU A 12 -1.13 2.36 2.26
C LEU A 12 0.38 2.57 2.19
N LEU A 13 1.17 1.54 2.50
CA LEU A 13 2.62 1.58 2.39
C LEU A 13 3.07 1.78 0.94
N ASP A 14 2.41 1.15 -0.04
CA ASP A 14 2.69 1.38 -1.47
C ASP A 14 2.43 2.83 -1.89
N CYS A 15 1.39 3.45 -1.32
CA CYS A 15 1.01 4.81 -1.68
C CYS A 15 1.87 5.88 -1.00
N TYR A 16 2.30 5.64 0.23
CA TYR A 16 2.89 6.68 1.08
C TYR A 16 4.21 6.30 1.75
N GLY A 17 4.73 5.09 1.52
CA GLY A 17 5.92 4.57 2.19
C GLY A 17 7.17 5.42 1.97
N GLU A 18 7.29 6.09 0.82
CA GLU A 18 8.39 7.02 0.54
C GLU A 18 8.36 8.31 1.37
N LEU A 19 7.24 8.62 2.03
CA LEU A 19 7.12 9.77 2.93
C LEU A 19 7.57 9.45 4.36
N LEU A 20 7.69 8.17 4.70
CA LEU A 20 8.12 7.72 6.01
C LEU A 20 9.64 7.89 6.18
N THR A 21 10.09 7.89 7.44
CA THR A 21 11.52 7.71 7.68
C THR A 21 11.95 6.33 7.18
N LYS A 22 13.21 6.22 6.71
CA LYS A 22 13.77 4.94 6.24
C LYS A 22 13.51 3.78 7.21
N ARG A 23 13.72 4.02 8.51
CA ARG A 23 13.53 2.97 9.53
C ARG A 23 12.07 2.50 9.62
N GLN A 24 11.10 3.42 9.55
CA GLN A 24 9.68 3.07 9.60
C GLN A 24 9.28 2.30 8.34
N LYS A 25 9.68 2.80 7.16
CA LYS A 25 9.44 2.15 5.88
C LYS A 25 10.00 0.73 5.87
N ASP A 26 11.29 0.57 6.16
CA ASP A 26 11.95 -0.74 6.10
C ASP A 26 11.32 -1.74 7.09
N CYS A 27 10.96 -1.31 8.31
CA CYS A 27 10.26 -2.18 9.28
C CYS A 27 8.88 -2.61 8.79
N LEU A 28 8.09 -1.69 8.21
CA LEU A 28 6.76 -1.99 7.69
C LEU A 28 6.84 -2.88 6.45
N ASP A 29 7.83 -2.65 5.57
CA ASP A 29 8.06 -3.43 4.36
C ASP A 29 8.42 -4.88 4.69
N LEU A 30 9.38 -5.10 5.60
CA LEU A 30 9.73 -6.43 6.07
C LEU A 30 8.55 -7.16 6.74
N TYR A 31 7.66 -6.43 7.40
CA TYR A 31 6.49 -7.04 8.05
C TYR A 31 5.37 -7.37 7.05
N TYR A 32 4.95 -6.40 6.24
CA TYR A 32 3.78 -6.53 5.37
C TYR A 32 4.07 -7.22 4.04
N ASN A 33 5.25 -7.01 3.46
CA ASN A 33 5.61 -7.53 2.14
C ASN A 33 6.45 -8.81 2.23
N GLU A 34 7.35 -8.89 3.21
CA GLU A 34 8.25 -10.05 3.38
C GLU A 34 7.77 -11.05 4.45
N ASN A 35 6.67 -10.76 5.15
CA ASN A 35 6.09 -11.60 6.20
C ASN A 35 7.02 -11.93 7.38
N LEU A 36 8.02 -11.09 7.67
CA LEU A 36 8.87 -11.26 8.86
C LEU A 36 8.08 -10.94 10.14
N THR A 37 8.39 -11.69 11.18
CA THR A 37 7.93 -11.40 12.53
C THR A 37 8.69 -10.22 13.15
N LEU A 38 8.10 -9.57 14.17
CA LEU A 38 8.79 -8.50 14.92
C LEU A 38 10.12 -8.94 15.53
N ALA A 39 10.26 -10.24 15.85
CA ALA A 39 11.49 -10.82 16.34
C ALA A 39 12.57 -10.87 15.25
N GLU A 40 12.21 -11.38 14.07
CA GLU A 40 13.13 -11.45 12.92
C GLU A 40 13.55 -10.05 12.45
N ILE A 41 12.64 -9.08 12.47
CA ILE A 41 12.96 -7.68 12.14
C ILE A 41 13.90 -7.06 13.19
N ALA A 42 13.66 -7.34 14.47
CA ALA A 42 14.53 -6.87 15.55
C ALA A 42 15.94 -7.44 15.41
N ASP A 43 16.05 -8.73 15.10
CA ASP A 43 17.31 -9.43 14.88
C ASP A 43 18.03 -8.91 13.64
N TYR A 44 17.30 -8.72 12.52
CA TYR A 44 17.83 -8.16 11.26
C TYR A 44 18.46 -6.79 11.45
N PHE A 45 17.83 -5.95 12.27
CA PHE A 45 18.29 -4.59 12.52
C PHE A 45 19.17 -4.42 13.76
N HIS A 46 19.40 -5.49 14.52
CA HIS A 46 20.09 -5.47 15.82
C HIS A 46 19.52 -4.44 16.80
N ILE A 47 18.19 -4.36 16.89
CA ILE A 47 17.45 -3.48 17.81
C ILE A 47 16.50 -4.29 18.69
N SER A 48 15.87 -3.64 19.68
CA SER A 48 14.86 -4.32 20.51
C SER A 48 13.54 -4.51 19.75
N ARG A 49 12.78 -5.54 20.10
CA ARG A 49 11.40 -5.73 19.61
C ARG A 49 10.52 -4.52 19.89
N GLN A 50 10.76 -3.83 21.00
CA GLN A 50 10.06 -2.60 21.35
C GLN A 50 10.35 -1.48 20.35
N ALA A 51 11.61 -1.30 19.95
CA ALA A 51 11.99 -0.32 18.95
C ALA A 51 11.36 -0.62 17.57
N VAL A 52 11.25 -1.89 17.18
CA VAL A 52 10.52 -2.31 15.96
C VAL A 52 9.04 -1.94 16.08
N HIS A 53 8.40 -2.34 17.19
CA HIS A 53 6.99 -2.07 17.43
C HIS A 53 6.68 -0.56 17.38
N ASP A 54 7.52 0.26 18.02
CA ASP A 54 7.34 1.71 18.03
C ASP A 54 7.54 2.28 16.63
N ALA A 55 8.56 1.85 15.89
CA ALA A 55 8.77 2.29 14.50
C ALA A 55 7.56 1.95 13.62
N MET A 56 7.04 0.72 13.69
CA MET A 56 5.88 0.31 12.92
C MET A 56 4.64 1.11 13.30
N ARG A 57 4.34 1.24 14.61
CA ARG A 57 3.18 1.99 15.08
C ARG A 57 3.17 3.44 14.58
N HIS A 58 4.29 4.14 14.73
CA HIS A 58 4.38 5.54 14.27
C HIS A 58 4.34 5.65 12.75
N GLY A 59 4.88 4.65 12.03
CA GLY A 59 4.77 4.59 10.58
C GLY A 59 3.31 4.39 10.13
N GLU A 60 2.59 3.45 10.73
CA GLU A 60 1.18 3.21 10.44
C GLU A 60 0.29 4.42 10.74
N GLU A 61 0.51 5.10 11.86
CA GLU A 61 -0.22 6.33 12.22
C GLU A 61 0.00 7.44 11.17
N GLN A 62 1.23 7.58 10.66
CA GLN A 62 1.54 8.51 9.57
C GLN A 62 0.88 8.11 8.25
N LEU A 63 0.94 6.84 7.85
CA LEU A 63 0.26 6.33 6.64
C LEU A 63 -1.25 6.64 6.66
N LEU A 64 -1.90 6.41 7.81
CA LEU A 64 -3.31 6.73 8.00
C LEU A 64 -3.57 8.24 7.93
N SER A 65 -2.70 9.06 8.52
CA SER A 65 -2.80 10.52 8.44
C SER A 65 -2.65 11.02 7.00
N TYR A 66 -1.76 10.43 6.21
CA TYR A 66 -1.59 10.79 4.80
C TYR A 66 -2.83 10.40 3.99
N GLU A 67 -3.41 9.21 4.20
CA GLU A 67 -4.65 8.83 3.52
C GLU A 67 -5.83 9.72 3.92
N ALA A 68 -5.93 10.11 5.19
CA ALA A 68 -6.97 11.02 5.65
C ALA A 68 -6.88 12.41 5.01
N ALA A 69 -5.67 12.87 4.65
CA ALA A 69 -5.44 14.17 4.04
C ALA A 69 -5.48 14.14 2.51
N LEU A 70 -4.94 13.10 1.89
CA LEU A 70 -4.68 13.04 0.44
C LEU A 70 -5.64 12.13 -0.32
N HIS A 71 -6.20 11.13 0.35
CA HIS A 71 -7.13 10.15 -0.23
C HIS A 71 -6.57 9.42 -1.47
N THR A 72 -5.25 9.32 -1.62
CA THR A 72 -4.61 8.81 -2.85
C THR A 72 -4.95 7.34 -3.07
N CYS A 73 -4.85 6.51 -2.03
CA CYS A 73 -5.13 5.08 -2.14
C CYS A 73 -6.61 4.84 -2.47
N SER A 74 -7.52 5.51 -1.76
CA SER A 74 -8.95 5.36 -2.01
C SER A 74 -9.39 5.92 -3.37
N LEU A 75 -8.78 7.00 -3.85
CA LEU A 75 -9.01 7.53 -5.20
C LEU A 75 -8.49 6.58 -6.28
N ARG A 76 -7.32 5.97 -6.10
CA ARG A 76 -6.78 4.95 -7.02
C ARG A 76 -7.75 3.78 -7.17
N LYS A 77 -8.22 3.20 -6.06
CA LYS A 77 -9.23 2.13 -6.07
C LYS A 77 -10.53 2.53 -6.77
N LYS A 78 -10.99 3.77 -6.58
CA LYS A 78 -12.19 4.29 -7.26
C LYS A 78 -11.97 4.39 -8.77
N ARG A 79 -10.80 4.87 -9.22
CA ARG A 79 -10.44 4.96 -10.64
C ARG A 79 -10.37 3.59 -11.28
N GLU A 80 -9.71 2.63 -10.63
CA GLU A 80 -9.61 1.25 -11.11
C GLU A 80 -10.99 0.59 -11.26
N LYS A 81 -11.86 0.74 -10.26
CA LYS A 81 -13.24 0.24 -10.33
C LYS A 81 -14.04 0.91 -11.45
N ALA A 82 -13.83 2.20 -11.69
CA ALA A 82 -14.48 2.92 -12.78
C ALA A 82 -13.95 2.44 -14.15
N ALA A 83 -12.65 2.23 -14.29
CA ALA A 83 -12.03 1.69 -15.50
C ALA A 83 -12.57 0.29 -15.85
N LEU A 84 -12.63 -0.61 -14.86
CA LEU A 84 -13.21 -1.95 -15.05
C LEU A 84 -14.68 -1.88 -15.50
N ARG A 85 -15.46 -0.94 -14.96
CA ARG A 85 -16.85 -0.72 -15.40
C ARG A 85 -16.91 -0.21 -16.82
N LEU A 86 -16.03 0.70 -17.23
CA LEU A 86 -15.97 1.20 -18.60
C LEU A 86 -15.69 0.09 -19.61
N LEU A 87 -14.77 -0.84 -19.31
CA LEU A 87 -14.48 -1.99 -20.18
C LEU A 87 -15.71 -2.85 -20.50
N HIS A 88 -16.70 -2.91 -19.60
CA HIS A 88 -17.94 -3.66 -19.84
C HIS A 88 -18.82 -3.00 -20.92
N PHE A 89 -18.72 -1.68 -21.10
CA PHE A 89 -19.47 -0.94 -22.12
C PHE A 89 -18.75 -0.85 -23.46
N ILE A 90 -17.45 -1.19 -23.50
CA ILE A 90 -16.62 -1.10 -24.71
C ILE A 90 -16.75 -2.40 -25.53
N PRO A 91 -17.09 -2.32 -26.83
CA PRO A 91 -17.12 -3.48 -27.72
C PRO A 91 -15.77 -4.20 -27.79
N GLN A 92 -15.79 -5.54 -27.91
CA GLN A 92 -14.58 -6.37 -27.92
C GLN A 92 -13.52 -5.92 -28.94
N ALA A 93 -13.94 -5.41 -30.10
CA ALA A 93 -13.03 -4.95 -31.16
C ALA A 93 -12.16 -3.75 -30.76
N GLU A 94 -12.60 -2.93 -29.79
CA GLU A 94 -11.93 -1.71 -29.35
C GLU A 94 -11.24 -1.87 -27.98
N ARG A 95 -11.37 -3.05 -27.35
CA ARG A 95 -10.84 -3.27 -26.00
C ARG A 95 -9.32 -3.18 -25.90
N GLY A 96 -8.58 -3.59 -26.94
CA GLY A 96 -7.12 -3.52 -26.91
C GLY A 96 -6.58 -2.09 -26.76
N GLU A 97 -7.19 -1.12 -27.45
CA GLU A 97 -6.82 0.29 -27.33
C GLU A 97 -7.35 0.90 -26.02
N ALA A 98 -8.57 0.54 -25.64
CA ALA A 98 -9.16 0.98 -24.37
C ALA A 98 -8.36 0.51 -23.14
N GLU A 99 -7.87 -0.72 -23.14
CA GLU A 99 -7.04 -1.25 -22.06
C GLU A 99 -5.74 -0.44 -21.88
N SER A 100 -5.09 -0.05 -22.98
CA SER A 100 -3.90 0.79 -22.92
C SER A 100 -4.18 2.15 -22.30
N LEU A 101 -5.28 2.80 -22.68
CA LEU A 101 -5.65 4.12 -22.15
C LEU A 101 -6.09 4.05 -20.69
N LEU A 102 -6.88 3.04 -20.33
CA LEU A 102 -7.35 2.86 -18.96
C LEU A 102 -6.20 2.55 -18.01
N LYS A 103 -5.19 1.79 -18.45
CA LYS A 103 -3.99 1.50 -17.65
C LYS A 103 -3.26 2.78 -17.24
N VAL A 104 -3.04 3.71 -18.18
CA VAL A 104 -2.40 5.02 -17.91
C VAL A 104 -3.18 5.86 -16.90
N MET A 105 -4.52 5.71 -16.84
CA MET A 105 -5.36 6.46 -15.90
C MET A 105 -5.37 5.87 -14.48
N THR A 106 -4.94 4.62 -14.34
CA THR A 106 -4.93 3.86 -13.08
C THR A 106 -3.55 3.68 -12.48
N GLU A 107 -2.48 3.90 -13.26
CA GLU A 107 -1.10 4.08 -12.80
C GLU A 107 -0.94 5.38 -11.99
#